data_AF-A0A521L590-F1
#
_entry.id   AF-A0A521L590-F1
#
_cell.length_a   1.000
_cell.length_b   1.000
_cell.length_c   1.000
_cell.angle_alpha   90.00
_cell.angle_beta   90.00
_cell.angle_gamma   90.00
#
_symmetry.space_group_name_H-M   'P 1'
#
loop_
_entity.id
_entity.type
_entity.pdbx_description
1 polymer ?
#
loop_
_entity_poly.entity_id
_entity_poly.type
_entity_poly.pdbx_seq_one_letter_code
_entity_poly.pdbx_strand_id
1 'polypeptide(L)'
;MPNAEVDLCNRALSRLGTRATIAAFSENSTEARTVSIWYAATRDALLRAHDWNFARRRVALAELGAPASGWAYRFALPADCLRLLRLESVAPGLPSPRFEVAGDGAGRVVLCDEPSPLAVYTARVEDPAL
;
A
#
# COMPACT_ATOMS: atom_id res chain seq x y z
N MET A 1 -13.05 -15.26 6.54
CA MET A 1 -14.09 -16.05 5.83
C MET A 1 -13.49 -16.49 4.50
N PRO A 2 -13.41 -17.78 4.19
CA PRO A 2 -12.80 -18.22 2.94
C PRO A 2 -13.63 -17.70 1.76
N ASN A 3 -12.97 -16.99 0.83
CA ASN A 3 -13.44 -16.57 -0.50
C ASN A 3 -14.28 -15.28 -0.65
N ALA A 4 -14.24 -14.34 0.31
CA ALA A 4 -14.90 -13.03 0.13
C ALA A 4 -14.41 -12.26 -1.13
N GLU A 5 -13.13 -12.39 -1.50
CA GLU A 5 -12.59 -11.81 -2.73
C GLU A 5 -13.20 -12.44 -3.99
N VAL A 6 -13.27 -13.77 -4.03
CA VAL A 6 -13.84 -14.54 -5.15
C VAL A 6 -15.32 -14.20 -5.32
N ASP A 7 -16.07 -14.10 -4.22
CA ASP A 7 -17.48 -13.71 -4.24
C ASP A 7 -17.69 -12.30 -4.80
N LEU A 8 -16.84 -11.34 -4.40
CA LEU A 8 -16.88 -9.98 -4.93
C LEU A 8 -16.62 -9.97 -6.45
N CYS A 9 -15.65 -10.76 -6.90
CA CYS A 9 -15.31 -10.89 -8.31
C CYS A 9 -16.42 -11.56 -9.12
N ASN A 10 -17.06 -12.60 -8.59
CA ASN A 10 -18.21 -13.25 -9.21
C ASN A 10 -19.40 -12.28 -9.37
N ARG A 11 -19.65 -11.42 -8.37
CA ARG A 11 -20.66 -10.36 -8.49
C ARG A 11 -20.31 -9.36 -9.59
N ALA A 12 -19.04 -8.99 -9.72
CA ALA A 12 -18.57 -8.11 -10.79
C ALA A 12 -18.74 -8.75 -12.17
N LEU A 13 -18.35 -10.02 -12.33
CA LEU A 13 -18.53 -10.80 -13.57
C LEU A 13 -20.00 -10.91 -13.96
N SER A 14 -20.88 -11.21 -12.99
CA SER A 14 -22.32 -11.27 -13.21
C SER A 14 -22.88 -9.94 -13.72
N ARG A 15 -22.41 -8.81 -13.17
CA ARG A 15 -22.79 -7.46 -13.62
C ARG A 15 -22.33 -7.16 -15.05
N LEU A 16 -21.25 -7.77 -15.52
CA LEU A 16 -20.76 -7.67 -16.89
C LEU A 16 -21.48 -8.62 -17.87
N GLY A 17 -22.40 -9.46 -17.38
CA GLY A 17 -23.16 -10.41 -18.20
C GLY A 17 -22.53 -11.80 -18.34
N THR A 18 -21.41 -12.04 -17.65
CA THR A 18 -20.77 -13.37 -17.61
C THR A 18 -21.63 -14.33 -16.77
N ARG A 19 -22.00 -15.47 -17.36
CA ARG A 19 -22.79 -16.51 -16.67
C ARG A 19 -21.94 -17.52 -15.92
N ALA A 20 -20.65 -17.60 -16.23
CA ALA A 20 -19.69 -18.43 -15.52
C ALA A 20 -19.26 -17.75 -14.22
N THR A 21 -19.12 -18.55 -13.16
CA THR A 21 -18.55 -18.16 -11.87
C THR A 21 -17.23 -18.88 -11.69
N ILE A 22 -16.30 -18.24 -10.99
CA ILE A 22 -15.01 -18.83 -10.61
C ILE A 22 -15.06 -19.35 -9.18
N ALA A 23 -14.40 -20.48 -8.91
CA ALA A 23 -14.25 -21.00 -7.54
C ALA A 23 -12.96 -20.49 -6.87
N ALA A 24 -11.95 -20.18 -7.69
CA ALA A 24 -10.66 -19.65 -7.24
C ALA A 24 -9.98 -18.82 -8.35
N PHE A 25 -9.08 -17.92 -7.97
CA PHE A 25 -8.25 -17.16 -8.92
C PHE A 25 -7.26 -18.05 -9.70
N SER A 26 -6.91 -19.22 -9.16
CA SER A 26 -5.99 -20.18 -9.79
C SER A 26 -6.66 -21.10 -10.80
N GLU A 27 -7.97 -21.01 -10.99
CA GLU A 27 -8.71 -21.84 -11.94
C GLU A 27 -8.28 -21.53 -13.39
N ASN A 28 -8.26 -22.55 -14.23
CA ASN A 28 -7.82 -22.44 -15.62
C ASN A 28 -8.91 -21.88 -16.56
N SER A 29 -9.62 -20.84 -16.15
CA SER A 29 -10.68 -20.17 -16.92
C SER A 29 -10.24 -18.79 -17.40
N THR A 30 -10.90 -18.26 -18.44
CA THR A 30 -10.60 -16.92 -18.95
C THR A 30 -11.00 -15.85 -17.94
N GLU A 31 -12.09 -16.10 -17.23
CA GLU A 31 -12.65 -15.26 -16.17
C GLU A 31 -11.68 -15.16 -15.00
N ALA A 32 -11.16 -16.29 -14.50
CA ALA A 32 -10.23 -16.31 -13.37
C ALA A 32 -8.95 -15.54 -13.70
N ARG A 33 -8.37 -15.76 -14.90
CA ARG A 33 -7.18 -15.00 -15.36
C ARG A 33 -7.45 -13.51 -15.48
N THR A 34 -8.60 -13.14 -16.02
CA THR A 34 -8.97 -11.72 -16.19
C THR A 34 -9.06 -11.05 -14.82
N VAL A 35 -9.84 -11.64 -13.90
CA VAL A 35 -10.03 -11.07 -12.58
C VAL A 35 -8.71 -11.05 -11.80
N SER A 36 -7.86 -12.08 -11.89
CA SER A 36 -6.57 -12.10 -11.20
C SER A 36 -5.63 -10.96 -11.64
N ILE A 37 -5.72 -10.53 -12.91
CA ILE A 37 -4.94 -9.39 -13.42
C ILE A 37 -5.43 -8.08 -12.80
N TRP A 38 -6.74 -7.89 -12.71
CA TRP A 38 -7.33 -6.60 -12.32
C TRP A 38 -7.47 -6.43 -10.81
N TYR A 39 -7.85 -7.49 -10.08
CA TYR A 39 -8.30 -7.38 -8.70
C TYR A 39 -7.27 -6.70 -7.78
N ALA A 40 -6.04 -7.23 -7.74
CA ALA A 40 -4.99 -6.70 -6.87
C ALA A 40 -4.62 -5.25 -7.23
N ALA A 41 -4.52 -4.94 -8.53
CA ALA A 41 -4.20 -3.60 -9.02
C ALA A 41 -5.31 -2.58 -8.68
N THR A 42 -6.58 -2.96 -8.87
CA THR A 42 -7.73 -2.12 -8.53
C THR A 42 -7.87 -1.90 -7.03
N ARG A 43 -7.68 -2.95 -6.21
CA ARG A 43 -7.66 -2.85 -4.75
C ARG A 43 -6.58 -1.87 -4.28
N ASP A 44 -5.34 -2.06 -4.74
CA ASP A 44 -4.22 -1.20 -4.37
C ASP A 44 -4.45 0.26 -4.83
N ALA A 45 -5.04 0.47 -6.01
CA ALA A 45 -5.38 1.81 -6.51
C ALA A 45 -6.44 2.51 -5.65
N LEU A 46 -7.52 1.79 -5.26
CA LEU A 46 -8.58 2.32 -4.40
C LEU A 46 -8.07 2.66 -3.00
N LEU A 47 -7.23 1.80 -2.43
CA LEU A 47 -6.59 2.08 -1.15
C LEU A 47 -5.74 3.36 -1.21
N ARG A 48 -5.01 3.59 -2.31
CA ARG A 48 -4.18 4.81 -2.49
C ARG A 48 -4.98 6.09 -2.73
N ALA A 49 -6.22 5.98 -3.23
CA ALA A 49 -7.03 7.12 -3.64
C ALA A 49 -7.41 8.04 -2.46
N HIS A 50 -7.63 7.47 -1.28
CA HIS A 50 -8.06 8.21 -0.09
C HIS A 50 -7.30 7.76 1.17
N ASP A 51 -7.35 8.60 2.21
CA ASP A 51 -6.79 8.29 3.52
C ASP A 51 -7.83 7.53 4.37
N TRP A 52 -7.92 6.23 4.11
CA TRP A 52 -8.85 5.33 4.79
C TRP A 52 -8.37 5.00 6.20
N ASN A 53 -9.20 5.25 7.22
CA ASN A 53 -8.85 4.99 8.62
C ASN A 53 -8.43 3.53 8.87
N PHE A 54 -9.10 2.55 8.25
CA PHE A 54 -8.80 1.13 8.43
C PHE A 54 -7.46 0.70 7.80
N ALA A 55 -7.02 1.41 6.75
CA ALA A 55 -5.76 1.15 6.05
C ALA A 55 -4.62 2.04 6.56
N ARG A 56 -4.91 3.06 7.38
CA ARG A 56 -3.88 3.93 7.94
C ARG A 56 -3.04 3.16 8.97
N ARG A 57 -1.72 3.24 8.85
CA ARG A 57 -0.76 2.69 9.80
C ARG A 57 0.26 3.76 10.21
N ARG A 58 0.86 3.55 11.37
CA ARG A 58 1.93 4.38 11.93
C ARG A 58 3.09 3.49 12.32
N VAL A 59 4.30 3.79 11.85
CA VAL A 59 5.49 3.00 12.18
C VAL A 59 6.74 3.88 12.20
N ALA A 60 7.69 3.57 13.09
CA ALA A 60 9.02 4.17 13.03
C ALA A 60 9.77 3.60 11.81
N LEU A 61 10.35 4.47 11.00
CA LEU A 61 11.08 4.05 9.81
C LEU A 61 12.46 3.49 10.17
N ALA A 62 12.90 2.47 9.42
CA ALA A 62 14.23 1.89 9.57
C ALA A 62 15.25 2.67 8.71
N GLU A 63 16.32 3.16 9.32
CA GLU A 63 17.38 3.91 8.63
C GLU A 63 18.20 2.99 7.71
N LEU A 64 18.53 3.47 6.52
CA LEU A 64 19.31 2.77 5.48
C LEU A 64 20.72 3.36 5.31
N GLY A 65 21.16 4.27 6.18
CA GLY A 65 22.46 4.92 6.14
C GLY A 65 22.51 6.15 5.22
N ALA A 66 23.67 6.40 4.61
CA ALA A 66 24.00 7.68 3.97
C ALA A 66 22.98 8.08 2.86
N PRO A 67 22.38 9.28 2.94
CA PRO A 67 21.46 9.79 1.94
C PRO A 67 22.17 10.30 0.68
N ALA A 68 21.42 10.44 -0.41
CA ALA A 68 21.86 11.26 -1.54
C ALA A 68 21.98 12.73 -1.08
N SER A 69 22.95 13.46 -1.65
CA SER A 69 23.32 14.82 -1.22
C SER A 69 22.11 15.74 -1.09
N GLY A 70 21.95 16.39 0.07
CA GLY A 70 20.90 17.40 0.32
C GLY A 70 19.93 17.06 1.46
N TRP A 71 19.87 15.79 1.88
CA TRP A 71 19.09 15.32 3.02
C TRP A 71 20.02 14.76 4.11
N ALA A 72 19.60 14.75 5.38
CA ALA A 72 20.42 14.22 6.47
C ALA A 72 20.28 12.70 6.69
N TYR A 73 19.10 12.13 6.42
CA TYR A 73 18.81 10.71 6.67
C TYR A 73 18.05 10.07 5.50
N ARG A 74 18.20 8.75 5.38
CA ARG A 74 17.51 7.90 4.41
C ARG A 74 16.88 6.71 5.12
N PHE A 75 15.63 6.39 4.78
CA PHE A 75 14.86 5.35 5.43
C PHE A 75 14.16 4.39 4.45
N ALA A 76 13.99 3.15 4.88
CA ALA A 76 13.21 2.14 4.19
C ALA A 76 11.72 2.34 4.40
N LEU A 77 10.93 2.21 3.34
CA LEU A 77 9.47 2.11 3.46
C LEU A 77 9.07 0.68 3.88
N PRO A 78 8.00 0.54 4.69
CA PRO A 78 7.38 -0.76 4.94
C PRO A 78 6.96 -1.45 3.64
N ALA A 79 7.07 -2.78 3.58
CA ALA A 79 6.76 -3.56 2.38
C ALA A 79 5.27 -3.47 1.96
N ASP A 80 4.38 -3.25 2.93
CA ASP A 80 2.95 -3.04 2.75
C ASP A 80 2.60 -1.57 2.43
N CYS A 81 3.57 -0.65 2.36
CA CYS A 81 3.28 0.77 2.15
C CYS A 81 2.86 1.06 0.69
N LEU A 82 1.56 1.31 0.50
CA LEU A 82 1.00 1.73 -0.78
C LEU A 82 1.26 3.21 -1.07
N ARG A 83 1.07 4.07 -0.06
CA ARG A 83 1.24 5.53 -0.17
C ARG A 83 1.69 6.09 1.17
N LEU A 84 2.81 6.81 1.17
CA LEU A 84 3.20 7.63 2.32
C LEU A 84 2.33 8.88 2.37
N LEU A 85 1.70 9.15 3.50
CA LEU A 85 0.81 10.31 3.67
C LEU A 85 1.58 11.48 4.27
N ARG A 86 2.30 11.23 5.36
CA ARG A 86 3.13 12.20 6.05
C ARG A 86 4.14 11.51 6.97
N LEU A 87 5.13 12.27 7.38
CA LEU A 87 5.94 11.95 8.54
C LEU A 87 5.43 12.74 9.75
N GLU A 88 5.58 12.16 10.93
CA GLU A 88 5.34 12.78 12.24
C GLU A 88 6.66 12.78 13.00
N SER A 89 6.98 13.89 13.66
CA SER A 89 8.10 13.94 14.58
C SER A 89 7.77 13.14 15.84
N VAL A 90 8.77 12.49 16.43
CA VAL A 90 8.62 11.82 17.74
C VAL A 90 8.51 12.85 18.87
N ALA A 91 9.07 14.07 18.67
CA ALA A 91 8.98 15.12 19.67
C ALA A 91 7.58 15.77 19.65
N PRO A 92 6.87 15.84 20.79
CA PRO A 92 5.54 16.43 20.86
C PRO A 92 5.54 17.90 20.42
N GLY A 93 4.56 18.28 19.60
CA GLY A 93 4.33 19.67 19.21
C GLY A 93 5.23 20.19 18.08
N LEU A 94 6.15 19.38 17.55
CA LEU A 94 6.90 19.72 16.35
C LEU A 94 6.03 19.57 15.09
N PRO A 95 6.23 20.41 14.06
CA PRO A 95 5.56 20.25 12.78
C PRO A 95 6.00 18.95 12.11
N SER A 96 5.14 18.41 11.23
CA SER A 96 5.49 17.29 10.37
C SER A 96 6.79 17.60 9.60
N PRO A 97 7.82 16.75 9.67
CA PRO A 97 9.08 17.04 9.00
C PRO A 97 8.90 16.98 7.48
N ARG A 98 9.73 17.74 6.77
CA ARG A 98 9.80 17.66 5.32
C ARG A 98 10.37 16.30 4.93
N PHE A 99 9.86 15.77 3.83
CA PHE A 99 10.32 14.50 3.31
C PHE A 99 10.23 14.48 1.79
N GLU A 100 11.03 13.61 1.20
CA GLU A 100 10.99 13.28 -0.22
C GLU A 100 10.97 11.76 -0.36
N VAL A 101 10.18 11.26 -1.31
CA VAL A 101 10.20 9.84 -1.68
C VAL A 101 10.97 9.70 -2.97
N ALA A 102 12.12 9.04 -2.91
CA ALA A 102 13.03 8.84 -4.02
C ALA A 102 13.22 7.35 -4.34
N GLY A 103 13.76 7.04 -5.52
CA GLY A 103 14.21 5.71 -5.88
C GLY A 103 15.71 5.56 -5.64
N ASP A 104 16.17 4.44 -5.09
CA ASP A 104 17.59 4.17 -4.81
C ASP A 104 18.17 2.97 -5.58
N GLY A 105 17.48 2.53 -6.64
CA GLY A 105 17.85 1.37 -7.45
C GLY A 105 17.42 0.02 -6.84
N ALA A 106 17.28 -0.07 -5.51
CA ALA A 106 16.72 -1.24 -4.83
C ALA A 106 15.21 -1.10 -4.59
N GLY A 107 14.71 0.13 -4.45
CA GLY A 107 13.30 0.39 -4.28
C GLY A 107 13.00 1.86 -4.06
N ARG A 108 11.92 2.12 -3.31
CA ARG A 108 11.54 3.47 -2.86
C ARG A 108 12.06 3.70 -1.45
N VAL A 109 12.69 4.83 -1.23
CA VAL A 109 13.21 5.28 0.06
C VAL A 109 12.58 6.62 0.46
N VAL A 110 12.57 6.90 1.76
CA VAL A 110 12.18 8.21 2.29
C VAL A 110 13.44 8.95 2.70
N LEU A 111 13.59 10.17 2.20
CA LEU A 111 14.63 11.10 2.60
C LEU A 111 14.02 12.13 3.55
N CYS A 112 14.69 12.40 4.66
CA CYS A 112 14.22 13.32 5.70
C CYS A 112 15.40 13.87 6.49
N ASP A 113 15.21 15.02 7.15
CA ASP A 113 16.22 15.64 8.00
C ASP A 113 16.07 15.30 9.50
N GLU A 114 15.09 14.46 9.84
CA GLU A 114 14.85 13.98 11.20
C GLU A 114 15.40 12.54 11.37
N PRO A 115 16.10 12.22 12.48
CA PRO A 115 16.76 10.92 12.67
C PRO A 115 15.80 9.76 12.91
N SER A 116 14.61 10.01 13.43
CA SER A 116 13.67 8.94 13.81
C SER A 116 12.21 9.33 13.53
N PRO A 117 11.82 9.62 12.28
CA PRO A 117 10.46 10.01 11.97
C PRO A 117 9.50 8.83 12.06
N LEU A 118 8.27 9.10 12.49
CA LEU A 118 7.15 8.17 12.39
C LEU A 118 6.46 8.35 11.04
N ALA A 119 6.41 7.30 10.24
CA ALA A 119 5.66 7.32 8.99
C ALA A 119 4.19 7.04 9.24
N VAL A 120 3.34 7.93 8.73
CA VAL A 120 1.91 7.70 8.56
C VAL A 120 1.66 7.35 7.10
N TYR A 121 1.15 6.16 6.85
CA TYR A 121 1.01 5.63 5.49
C TYR A 121 -0.28 4.82 5.33
N THR A 122 -0.71 4.69 4.08
CA THR A 122 -1.74 3.73 3.67
C THR A 122 -1.09 2.37 3.45
N ALA A 123 -1.44 1.41 4.29
CA ALA A 123 -1.02 0.01 4.17
C ALA A 123 -1.85 -0.74 3.11
N ARG A 124 -1.22 -1.74 2.50
CA ARG A 124 -1.87 -2.73 1.65
C ARG A 124 -2.66 -3.65 2.56
N VAL A 125 -3.97 -3.44 2.55
CA VAL A 125 -4.93 -4.30 3.22
C VAL A 125 -5.45 -5.32 2.22
N GLU A 126 -5.17 -6.59 2.48
CA GLU A 126 -5.62 -7.69 1.63
C GLU A 126 -6.81 -8.43 2.23
N ASP A 127 -6.94 -8.48 3.56
CA ASP A 127 -8.08 -9.10 4.21
C ASP A 127 -9.33 -8.20 4.07
N PRO A 128 -10.38 -8.66 3.37
CA PRO A 128 -11.62 -7.89 3.21
C PRO A 128 -12.47 -7.83 4.50
N ALA A 129 -12.10 -8.54 5.57
CA ALA A 129 -12.86 -8.60 6.83
C ALA A 129 -12.27 -7.75 7.97
N LEU A 130 -11.27 -6.91 7.68
CA LEU A 130 -10.62 -6.02 8.65
C LEU A 130 -11.53 -4.94 9.26
#